data_AF-A0A2M6YQ82-F1
#
_entry.id   AF-A0A2M6YQ82-F1
#
_cell.length_a   1.000
_cell.length_b   1.000
_cell.length_c   1.000
_cell.angle_alpha   90.00
_cell.angle_beta   90.00
_cell.angle_gamma   90.00
#
_symmetry.space_group_name_H-M   'P 1'
#
loop_
_entity.id
_entity.type
_entity.pdbx_description
1 polymer ?
#
loop_
_entity_poly.entity_id
_entity_poly.type
_entity_poly.pdbx_seq_one_letter_code
_entity_poly.pdbx_strand_id
1 'polypeptide(L)'
;MKKLKKYKCENCDRPINHQGKCLKCNSIVKHEREYFINHLLSKILNIEAIDHKKIQIEIKDILTKAGYYVEIEKKIKAKRSGKIDLFAERNNFSIGIEIDHSVMRWKSIDKLNTLKANLSIYILKSRNINIKRTKSRLNLIKTKTILIYLSNKHIRKINL
;
A
#
# COMPACT_ATOMS: atom_id res chain seq x y z
N MET A 1 25.10 -9.56 -12.09
CA MET A 1 23.93 -10.23 -11.45
C MET A 1 24.02 -10.06 -9.93
N LYS A 2 23.11 -9.30 -9.30
CA LYS A 2 23.10 -9.13 -7.84
C LYS A 2 22.57 -10.40 -7.18
N LYS A 3 23.39 -11.08 -6.36
CA LYS A 3 22.97 -12.24 -5.56
C LYS A 3 21.82 -11.83 -4.64
N LEU A 4 20.63 -12.40 -4.85
CA LEU A 4 19.52 -12.30 -3.89
C LEU A 4 20.02 -12.86 -2.55
N LYS A 5 19.99 -12.05 -1.49
CA LYS A 5 20.24 -12.53 -0.12
C LYS A 5 19.25 -13.66 0.15
N LYS A 6 19.74 -14.89 0.31
CA LYS A 6 18.92 -16.06 0.66
C LYS A 6 18.43 -15.89 2.10
N TYR A 7 17.17 -15.50 2.27
CA TYR A 7 16.54 -15.43 3.58
C TYR A 7 16.41 -16.85 4.16
N LYS A 8 16.64 -16.98 5.47
CA LYS A 8 16.56 -18.22 6.25
C LYS A 8 15.37 -18.16 7.21
N CYS A 9 14.74 -19.29 7.48
CA CYS A 9 13.62 -19.38 8.41
C CYS A 9 14.10 -19.46 9.87
N GLU A 10 13.51 -18.66 10.75
CA GLU A 10 13.89 -18.54 12.17
C GLU A 10 13.73 -19.84 12.97
N ASN A 11 12.84 -20.76 12.55
CA ASN A 11 12.61 -22.04 13.24
C ASN A 11 13.55 -23.16 12.79
N CYS A 12 14.00 -23.13 11.54
CA CYS A 12 14.64 -24.27 10.88
C CYS A 12 16.02 -23.92 10.27
N ASP A 13 16.38 -22.64 10.27
CA ASP A 13 17.56 -21.99 9.67
C ASP A 13 17.82 -22.35 8.19
N ARG A 14 16.79 -22.87 7.51
CA ARG A 14 16.81 -23.33 6.11
C ARG A 14 16.35 -22.24 5.14
N PRO A 15 16.74 -22.34 3.86
CA PRO A 15 16.32 -21.43 2.82
C PRO A 15 14.80 -21.39 2.66
N ILE A 16 14.30 -20.20 2.38
CA ILE A 16 12.90 -19.93 2.11
C ILE A 16 12.66 -19.92 0.59
N ASN A 17 11.52 -20.44 0.12
CA ASN A 17 11.17 -20.41 -1.31
C ASN A 17 10.60 -19.04 -1.75
N HIS A 18 10.29 -18.87 -3.04
CA HIS A 18 9.72 -17.62 -3.59
C HIS A 18 8.29 -17.31 -3.10
N GLN A 19 7.62 -18.33 -2.56
CA GLN A 19 6.33 -18.22 -1.86
C GLN A 19 6.52 -18.14 -0.35
N GLY A 20 7.76 -17.88 0.08
CA GLY A 20 8.14 -17.56 1.44
C GLY A 20 7.97 -18.66 2.51
N LYS A 21 7.68 -19.90 2.10
CA LYS A 21 7.61 -21.06 3.01
C LYS A 21 9.00 -21.63 3.31
N CYS A 22 9.27 -22.03 4.56
CA CYS A 22 10.45 -22.88 4.86
C CYS A 22 10.28 -24.21 4.11
N LEU A 23 11.28 -24.56 3.30
CA LEU A 23 11.32 -25.82 2.55
C LEU A 23 11.33 -27.09 3.43
N LYS A 24 11.47 -26.95 4.76
CA LYS A 24 11.55 -28.06 5.72
C LYS A 24 10.31 -28.15 6.62
N CYS A 25 9.98 -27.09 7.36
CA CYS A 25 8.88 -27.13 8.33
C CYS A 25 7.57 -26.57 7.80
N ASN A 26 7.51 -26.15 6.52
CA ASN A 26 6.33 -25.59 5.86
C ASN A 26 5.71 -24.37 6.57
N SER A 27 6.41 -23.79 7.56
CA SER A 27 5.96 -22.62 8.30
C SER A 27 6.08 -21.36 7.45
N ILE A 28 5.05 -20.52 7.50
CA ILE A 28 5.03 -19.16 6.93
C ILE A 28 5.93 -18.28 7.79
N VAL A 29 7.00 -17.73 7.21
CA VAL A 29 7.99 -16.96 7.97
C VAL A 29 7.52 -15.51 8.10
N LYS A 30 7.72 -14.86 9.25
CA LYS A 30 7.37 -13.45 9.51
C LYS A 30 7.93 -12.49 8.43
N HIS A 31 9.10 -12.85 7.86
CA HIS A 31 9.74 -12.18 6.73
C HIS A 31 8.96 -12.21 5.41
N GLU A 32 8.06 -13.18 5.19
CA GLU A 32 7.21 -13.22 3.99
C GLU A 32 6.30 -12.02 3.87
N ARG A 33 5.64 -11.69 4.98
CA ARG A 33 4.66 -10.60 5.02
C ARG A 33 5.38 -9.28 4.79
N GLU A 34 6.54 -9.07 5.41
CA GLU A 34 7.34 -7.87 5.21
C GLU A 34 7.90 -7.77 3.79
N TYR A 35 8.43 -8.86 3.22
CA TYR A 35 8.89 -8.89 1.84
C TYR A 35 7.75 -8.61 0.85
N PHE A 36 6.60 -9.26 1.04
CA PHE A 36 5.40 -9.03 0.23
C PHE A 36 4.94 -7.57 0.33
N ILE A 37 4.85 -7.02 1.53
CA ILE A 37 4.46 -5.62 1.74
C ILE A 37 5.44 -4.69 1.02
N ASN A 38 6.75 -4.89 1.18
CA ASN A 38 7.76 -4.08 0.51
C ASN A 38 7.68 -4.18 -1.03
N HIS A 39 7.41 -5.38 -1.56
CA HIS A 39 7.23 -5.60 -2.99
C HIS A 39 5.92 -5.01 -3.54
N LEU A 40 4.83 -5.08 -2.77
CA LEU A 40 3.58 -4.42 -3.11
C LEU A 40 3.77 -2.91 -3.14
N LEU A 41 4.40 -2.36 -2.10
CA LEU A 41 4.68 -0.92 -1.99
C LEU A 41 5.57 -0.45 -3.14
N SER A 42 6.61 -1.18 -3.52
CA SER A 42 7.46 -0.80 -4.66
C SER A 42 6.68 -0.73 -5.98
N LYS A 43 5.74 -1.65 -6.20
CA LYS A 43 4.84 -1.60 -7.36
C LYS A 43 3.88 -0.41 -7.31
N ILE A 44 3.28 -0.14 -6.14
CA ILE A 44 2.38 1.01 -5.97
C ILE A 44 3.15 2.34 -6.15
N LEU A 45 4.40 2.41 -5.68
CA LEU A 45 5.29 3.57 -5.84
C LEU A 45 5.59 3.88 -7.32
N ASN A 46 5.63 2.86 -8.17
CA ASN A 46 5.90 2.98 -9.60
C ASN A 46 4.66 3.31 -10.45
N ILE A 47 3.48 3.44 -9.86
CA ILE A 47 2.28 3.89 -10.59
C ILE A 47 2.52 5.29 -11.11
N GLU A 48 2.36 5.53 -12.40
CA GLU A 48 2.56 6.84 -13.02
C GLU A 48 1.30 7.71 -13.01
N ALA A 49 0.12 7.08 -12.96
CA ALA A 49 -1.16 7.79 -12.94
C ALA A 49 -1.26 8.86 -11.84
N ILE A 50 -1.96 9.93 -12.20
CA ILE A 50 -2.27 11.10 -11.37
C ILE A 50 -3.78 11.25 -11.14
N ASP A 51 -4.59 10.69 -12.03
CA ASP A 51 -6.04 10.65 -11.86
C ASP A 51 -6.41 9.63 -10.76
N HIS A 52 -7.39 9.98 -9.92
CA HIS A 52 -7.78 9.15 -8.78
C HIS A 52 -8.27 7.78 -9.22
N LYS A 53 -9.17 7.72 -10.22
CA LYS A 53 -9.76 6.47 -10.68
C LYS A 53 -8.72 5.60 -11.39
N LYS A 54 -7.83 6.20 -12.17
CA LYS A 54 -6.71 5.47 -12.80
C LYS A 54 -5.78 4.85 -11.76
N ILE A 55 -5.42 5.59 -10.70
CA ILE A 55 -4.64 5.03 -9.59
C ILE A 55 -5.38 3.84 -8.96
N GLN A 56 -6.68 3.95 -8.72
CA GLN A 56 -7.47 2.82 -8.18
C GLN A 56 -7.41 1.59 -9.09
N ILE A 57 -7.58 1.77 -10.40
CA ILE A 57 -7.54 0.66 -11.37
C ILE A 57 -6.16 0.00 -11.40
N GLU A 58 -5.07 0.78 -11.44
CA GLU A 58 -3.72 0.21 -11.45
C GLU A 58 -3.39 -0.55 -10.16
N ILE A 59 -3.80 -0.03 -9.00
CA ILE A 59 -3.63 -0.74 -7.72
C ILE A 59 -4.45 -2.03 -7.69
N LYS A 60 -5.70 -1.98 -8.17
CA LYS A 60 -6.56 -3.16 -8.31
C LYS A 60 -5.88 -4.22 -9.15
N ASP A 61 -5.30 -3.86 -10.30
CA ASP A 61 -4.61 -4.81 -11.17
C ASP A 61 -3.39 -5.43 -10.51
N ILE A 62 -2.59 -4.62 -9.80
CA ILE A 62 -1.42 -5.11 -9.03
C ILE A 62 -1.86 -6.14 -7.96
N LEU A 63 -2.91 -5.83 -7.20
CA LEU A 63 -3.40 -6.67 -6.11
C LEU A 63 -4.09 -7.94 -6.63
N THR A 64 -4.88 -7.83 -7.69
CA THR A 64 -5.54 -8.97 -8.35
C THR A 64 -4.50 -9.94 -8.91
N LYS A 65 -3.45 -9.44 -9.59
CA LYS A 65 -2.31 -10.25 -10.05
C LYS A 65 -1.53 -10.90 -8.90
N ALA A 66 -1.60 -10.32 -7.71
CA ALA A 66 -1.04 -10.89 -6.48
C ALA A 66 -2.00 -11.89 -5.78
N GLY A 67 -3.16 -12.19 -6.38
CA GLY A 67 -4.13 -13.16 -5.89
C GLY A 67 -5.10 -12.64 -4.83
N TYR A 68 -5.26 -11.33 -4.70
CA TYR A 68 -6.25 -10.73 -3.80
C TYR A 68 -7.61 -10.62 -4.49
N TYR A 69 -8.68 -10.84 -3.73
CA TYR A 69 -9.97 -10.25 -4.06
C TYR A 69 -9.90 -8.75 -3.81
N VAL A 70 -10.41 -7.93 -4.72
CA VAL A 70 -10.33 -6.47 -4.62
C VAL A 70 -11.70 -5.83 -4.89
N GLU A 71 -12.13 -4.97 -3.97
CA GLU A 71 -13.34 -4.17 -4.05
C GLU A 71 -12.96 -2.68 -4.09
N ILE A 72 -13.34 -1.99 -5.16
CA ILE A 72 -13.22 -0.52 -5.26
C ILE A 72 -14.44 0.10 -4.60
N GLU A 73 -14.25 1.21 -3.87
CA GLU A 73 -15.33 1.94 -3.20
C GLU A 73 -16.11 1.09 -2.17
N LYS A 74 -15.41 0.23 -1.43
CA LYS A 74 -16.01 -0.65 -0.40
C LYS A 74 -16.80 0.18 0.60
N LYS A 75 -18.09 -0.11 0.72
CA LYS A 75 -18.96 0.53 1.71
C LYS A 75 -18.55 0.10 3.12
N ILE A 76 -18.44 1.08 4.02
CA ILE A 76 -18.21 0.84 5.45
C ILE A 76 -19.26 1.55 6.29
N LYS A 77 -19.67 0.90 7.38
CA LYS A 77 -20.52 1.49 8.41
C LYS A 77 -19.62 2.04 9.52
N ALA A 78 -19.12 3.26 9.35
CA ALA A 78 -18.50 4.04 10.42
C ALA A 78 -19.56 4.86 11.17
N LYS A 79 -19.14 5.83 12.00
CA LYS A 79 -20.05 6.84 12.60
C LYS A 79 -20.93 7.55 11.56
N ARG A 80 -20.49 7.59 10.30
CA ARG A 80 -21.28 7.95 9.10
C ARG A 80 -21.00 6.93 8.00
N SER A 81 -22.00 6.60 7.18
CA SER A 81 -21.80 5.74 6.00
C SER A 81 -20.75 6.36 5.07
N GLY A 82 -19.73 5.58 4.73
CA GLY A 82 -18.64 6.02 3.86
C GLY A 82 -18.17 4.91 2.94
N LYS A 83 -17.22 5.23 2.07
CA LYS A 83 -16.55 4.29 1.18
C LYS A 83 -15.05 4.38 1.38
N ILE A 84 -14.39 3.22 1.42
CA ILE A 84 -12.95 3.07 1.29
C ILE A 84 -12.61 2.99 -0.19
N ASP A 85 -11.58 3.71 -0.64
CA ASP A 85 -11.23 3.74 -2.07
C ASP A 85 -10.90 2.35 -2.63
N LEU A 86 -10.03 1.59 -1.96
CA LEU A 86 -9.85 0.16 -2.25
C LEU A 86 -9.78 -0.68 -0.97
N PHE A 87 -10.46 -1.81 -1.02
CA PHE A 87 -10.27 -2.90 -0.10
C PHE A 87 -9.76 -4.12 -0.86
N ALA A 88 -8.80 -4.82 -0.28
CA ALA A 88 -8.34 -6.09 -0.82
C ALA A 88 -8.18 -7.13 0.28
N GLU A 89 -8.53 -8.37 0.00
CA GLU A 89 -8.36 -9.48 0.92
C GLU A 89 -7.85 -10.74 0.22
N ARG A 90 -7.03 -11.49 0.93
CA ARG A 90 -6.56 -12.80 0.54
C ARG A 90 -6.36 -13.64 1.79
N ASN A 91 -7.12 -14.71 1.92
CA ASN A 91 -7.18 -15.52 3.15
C ASN A 91 -7.47 -14.61 4.36
N ASN A 92 -6.70 -14.74 5.45
CA ASN A 92 -6.85 -13.95 6.67
C ASN A 92 -6.03 -12.64 6.66
N PHE A 93 -5.70 -12.10 5.49
CA PHE A 93 -4.96 -10.85 5.35
C PHE A 93 -5.73 -9.86 4.47
N SER A 94 -6.00 -8.69 5.04
CA SER A 94 -6.76 -7.60 4.43
C SER A 94 -5.94 -6.31 4.35
N ILE A 95 -6.18 -5.55 3.29
CA ILE A 95 -5.52 -4.28 2.98
C ILE A 95 -6.62 -3.24 2.73
N GLY A 96 -6.56 -2.14 3.46
CA GLY A 96 -7.37 -0.94 3.20
C GLY A 96 -6.50 0.15 2.59
N ILE A 97 -7.00 0.81 1.54
CA ILE A 97 -6.26 1.86 0.84
C ILE A 97 -7.16 3.09 0.67
N GLU A 98 -6.64 4.26 1.05
CA GLU A 98 -7.23 5.58 0.75
C GLU A 98 -6.25 6.43 -0.05
N ILE A 99 -6.77 7.16 -1.03
CA ILE A 99 -6.02 7.99 -1.96
C ILE A 99 -6.44 9.45 -1.77
N ASP A 100 -5.61 10.23 -1.10
CA ASP A 100 -5.89 11.61 -0.73
C ASP A 100 -5.13 12.63 -1.59
N HIS A 101 -5.68 13.84 -1.69
CA HIS A 101 -5.04 14.95 -2.38
C HIS A 101 -4.05 15.69 -1.46
N SER A 102 -2.74 15.46 -1.66
CA SER A 102 -1.60 16.19 -1.06
C SER A 102 -1.50 16.22 0.47
N VAL A 103 -2.58 15.98 1.21
CA VAL A 103 -2.65 15.98 2.67
C VAL A 103 -3.61 14.88 3.10
N MET A 104 -3.21 14.13 4.12
CA MET A 104 -4.01 13.08 4.75
C MET A 104 -5.20 13.71 5.49
N ARG A 105 -6.41 13.22 5.21
CA ARG A 105 -7.64 13.72 5.85
C ARG A 105 -8.01 12.86 7.05
N TRP A 106 -8.41 13.51 8.15
CA TRP A 106 -8.96 12.84 9.33
C TRP A 106 -10.09 11.86 9.01
N LYS A 107 -10.96 12.22 8.06
CA LYS A 107 -12.04 11.33 7.62
C LYS A 107 -11.51 10.02 7.02
N SER A 108 -10.47 10.07 6.20
CA SER A 108 -9.85 8.88 5.60
C SER A 108 -9.18 8.02 6.68
N ILE A 109 -8.60 8.66 7.71
CA ILE A 109 -8.07 7.96 8.89
C ILE A 109 -9.16 7.21 9.63
N ASP A 110 -10.26 7.87 9.94
CA ASP A 110 -11.39 7.25 10.65
C ASP A 110 -11.99 6.07 9.88
N LYS A 111 -12.10 6.19 8.55
CA LYS A 111 -12.60 5.11 7.71
C LYS A 111 -11.68 3.88 7.78
N LEU A 112 -10.36 4.04 7.60
CA LEU A 112 -9.41 2.92 7.62
C LEU A 112 -9.32 2.28 9.02
N ASN A 113 -9.39 3.09 10.09
CA ASN A 113 -9.49 2.58 11.46
C ASN A 113 -10.79 1.80 11.70
N THR A 114 -11.91 2.22 11.10
CA THR A 114 -13.19 1.50 11.17
C THR A 114 -13.12 0.17 10.43
N LEU A 115 -12.47 0.15 9.27
CA LEU A 115 -12.30 -1.06 8.45
C LEU A 115 -11.51 -2.15 9.18
N LYS A 116 -10.58 -1.78 10.09
CA LYS A 116 -9.73 -2.72 10.85
C LYS A 116 -8.95 -3.70 9.97
N ALA A 117 -8.50 -3.23 8.80
CA ALA A 117 -7.66 -4.04 7.91
C ALA A 117 -6.31 -4.38 8.56
N ASN A 118 -5.70 -5.50 8.16
CA ASN A 118 -4.38 -5.89 8.67
C ASN A 118 -3.27 -4.91 8.24
N LEU A 119 -3.44 -4.28 7.08
CA LEU A 119 -2.57 -3.24 6.54
C LEU A 119 -3.42 -2.06 6.06
N SER A 120 -3.09 -0.84 6.49
CA SER A 120 -3.70 0.39 5.97
C SER A 120 -2.66 1.22 5.22
N ILE A 121 -2.97 1.58 3.98
CA ILE A 121 -2.10 2.35 3.10
C ILE A 121 -2.79 3.68 2.76
N TYR A 122 -2.09 4.78 2.95
CA TYR A 122 -2.50 6.10 2.50
C TYR A 122 -1.60 6.53 1.35
N ILE A 123 -2.22 6.88 0.22
CA ILE A 123 -1.51 7.36 -0.96
C ILE A 123 -1.82 8.84 -1.09
N LEU A 124 -0.80 9.67 -0.93
CA LEU A 124 -0.92 11.10 -1.20
C LEU A 124 -0.51 11.34 -2.64
N LYS A 125 -1.51 11.61 -3.50
CA LYS A 125 -1.21 12.07 -4.85
C LYS A 125 -0.79 13.53 -4.83
N SER A 126 0.27 13.83 -5.57
CA SER A 126 0.76 15.18 -5.79
C SER A 126 -0.31 16.04 -6.47
N ARG A 127 -0.41 17.31 -6.09
CA ARG A 127 -1.18 18.32 -6.82
C ARG A 127 -0.33 18.83 -7.98
N ASN A 128 -0.93 19.04 -9.15
CA ASN A 128 -0.40 20.00 -10.11
C ASN A 128 -0.61 21.40 -9.51
N ILE A 129 0.33 21.88 -8.69
CA ILE A 129 0.33 23.27 -8.23
C ILE A 129 0.79 24.11 -9.42
N ASN A 130 -0.16 24.78 -10.08
CA ASN A 130 0.15 25.68 -11.18
C ASN A 130 0.70 26.99 -10.59
N ILE A 131 2.03 27.12 -10.49
CA ILE A 131 2.75 28.31 -9.99
C ILE A 131 2.70 29.43 -11.05
N LYS A 132 1.52 29.74 -11.61
CA LYS A 132 1.38 30.87 -12.54
C LYS A 132 1.46 32.24 -11.85
N ARG A 133 1.55 32.29 -10.51
CA ARG A 133 1.68 33.54 -9.74
C ARG A 133 3.11 33.94 -9.37
N THR A 134 4.14 33.16 -9.72
CA THR A 134 5.53 33.53 -9.42
C THR A 134 6.45 33.29 -10.62
N LYS A 135 6.06 33.96 -11.72
CA LYS A 135 6.78 34.52 -12.90
C LYS A 135 8.18 34.07 -13.36
N SER A 136 8.86 33.09 -12.77
CA SER A 136 10.14 32.59 -13.33
C SER A 136 10.62 31.21 -12.84
N ARG A 137 9.83 30.46 -12.05
CA ARG A 137 10.39 29.41 -11.17
C ARG A 137 9.84 28.01 -11.42
N LEU A 138 10.73 27.15 -11.92
CA LEU A 138 10.96 25.75 -11.56
C LEU A 138 9.76 24.78 -11.65
N ASN A 139 9.84 23.92 -12.66
CA ASN A 139 9.52 22.48 -12.62
C ASN A 139 8.46 22.05 -11.61
N LEU A 140 7.32 21.58 -12.11
CA LEU A 140 6.33 20.78 -11.37
C LEU A 140 7.03 19.79 -10.42
N ILE A 141 7.07 20.09 -9.12
CA ILE A 141 7.59 19.17 -8.10
C ILE A 141 6.54 18.07 -7.93
N LYS A 142 6.74 16.95 -8.62
CA LYS A 142 5.93 15.73 -8.49
C LYS A 142 6.48 14.87 -7.35
N THR A 143 6.14 15.17 -6.10
CA THR A 143 6.39 14.24 -5.00
C THR A 143 5.12 13.43 -4.73
N LYS A 144 5.04 12.17 -5.18
CA LYS A 144 4.04 11.25 -4.61
C LYS A 144 4.60 10.72 -3.30
N THR A 145 3.78 10.64 -2.27
CA THR A 145 4.21 10.14 -0.95
C THR A 145 3.29 9.00 -0.57
N ILE A 146 3.87 7.89 -0.15
CA ILE A 146 3.10 6.80 0.48
C ILE A 146 3.32 6.89 1.99
N LEU A 147 2.22 6.94 2.71
CA LEU A 147 2.18 6.85 4.17
C LEU A 147 1.57 5.49 4.52
N ILE A 148 2.33 4.66 5.23
CA ILE A 148 1.86 3.34 5.66
C ILE A 148 1.48 3.44 7.13
N TYR A 149 0.26 2.99 7.43
CA TYR A 149 -0.22 2.81 8.79
C TYR A 149 -0.35 1.31 9.07
N LEU A 150 0.57 0.79 9.89
CA LEU A 150 0.49 -0.59 10.35
C LEU A 150 -0.41 -0.66 11.59
N SER A 151 -1.05 -1.82 11.80
CA SER A 151 -1.95 -2.12 12.92
C SER A 151 -1.41 -1.76 14.32
N ASN A 152 -0.10 -1.54 14.45
CA ASN A 152 0.58 -1.12 15.66
C ASN A 152 0.67 0.42 15.82
N LYS A 153 -0.11 1.19 15.04
CA LYS A 153 -0.16 2.66 15.02
C LYS A 153 1.13 3.37 14.60
N HIS A 154 2.11 2.66 14.05
CA HIS A 154 3.31 3.28 13.49
C HIS A 154 3.03 3.83 12.10
N ILE A 155 3.32 5.12 11.91
CA ILE A 155 3.28 5.79 10.61
C ILE A 155 4.69 5.74 10.01
N ARG A 156 4.84 5.13 8.83
CA ARG A 156 6.10 5.17 8.06
C ARG A 156 5.89 6.00 6.81
N LYS A 157 6.68 7.08 6.68
CA LYS A 157 6.71 7.92 5.48
C LYS A 157 7.72 7.38 4.47
N ILE A 158 7.26 7.13 3.26
CA ILE A 158 8.12 6.80 2.12
C ILE A 158 7.97 7.93 1.10
N ASN A 159 9.04 8.69 0.92
CA ASN A 159 9.14 9.71 -0.13
C ASN A 159 9.49 9.03 -1.46
N LEU A 160 8.89 9.47 -2.56
CA LEU A 160 9.40 9.25 -3.92
C LEU A 160 10.46 10.28 -4.27
#